data_AF-A0A1I5ZK90-F1
#
_entry.id   AF-A0A1I5ZK90-F1
#
_cell.length_a   1.000
_cell.length_b   1.000
_cell.length_c   1.000
_cell.angle_alpha   90.00
_cell.angle_beta   90.00
_cell.angle_gamma   90.00
#
_symmetry.space_group_name_H-M   'P 1'
#
loop_
_entity.id
_entity.type
_entity.pdbx_description
1 polymer ?
#
loop_
_entity_poly.entity_id
_entity_poly.type
_entity_poly.pdbx_seq_one_letter_code
_entity_poly.pdbx_strand_id
1 'polypeptide(L)'
;MAAAQVANDNIENRRVLRLEEVVTSSTTGCTVQRGCVDERLTDKCIQYHNDQWFEFRPANTGRYFINIGGQKCRDVRGVQLVVLTGQPCQPATYQVLSCTSLGTQDDVFVTLDSLRAGQPYLLNVDGYLKDFCQFTLQVSGRAMGMPVSYFPPSPTRVLPTASQLIELRWTLPDSLASTPAFRIMRREVHEYRSTEVQLVPVQRDTYGQAATDYAVTDTLPGPGVYDYQVVTAKGEAGPAPVRLRQWWYAYGPNAAMPSATALPNAEVLELPLAKYPRNSRLSVVITNPVSGQVLLSRQLVKESTNRRQGQVPVRKWRQAGIKNIAVAITCHPVRGHFFTDQLLLSLPAPAAVR
;
A
#
# COMPACT_ATOMS: atom_id res chain seq x y z
N MET A 1 6.31 25.62 -18.83
CA MET A 1 5.93 26.41 -17.63
C MET A 1 6.76 25.90 -16.46
N ALA A 2 7.55 26.76 -15.82
CA ALA A 2 8.26 26.40 -14.59
C ALA A 2 7.25 26.41 -13.43
N ALA A 3 6.96 25.24 -12.86
CA ALA A 3 6.19 25.18 -11.62
C ALA A 3 7.09 25.64 -10.48
N ALA A 4 6.64 26.63 -9.70
CA ALA A 4 7.37 27.08 -8.51
C ALA A 4 7.43 25.94 -7.49
N GLN A 5 8.57 25.82 -6.82
CA GLN A 5 8.79 24.88 -5.72
C GLN A 5 7.76 25.16 -4.61
N VAL A 6 7.13 24.10 -4.11
CA VAL A 6 6.14 24.17 -3.03
C VAL A 6 6.84 24.58 -1.74
N ALA A 7 6.27 25.55 -1.03
CA ALA A 7 6.93 26.21 0.10
C ALA A 7 7.32 25.29 1.27
N ASN A 8 6.63 24.16 1.43
CA ASN A 8 6.85 23.21 2.51
C ASN A 8 7.68 21.99 2.11
N ASP A 9 8.52 22.12 1.08
CA ASP A 9 9.45 21.07 0.69
C ASP A 9 10.73 21.01 1.56
N ASN A 10 10.93 22.01 2.43
CA ASN A 10 11.90 21.96 3.52
C ASN A 10 11.20 21.93 4.90
N ILE A 11 11.88 21.36 5.89
CA ILE A 11 11.27 21.13 7.21
C ILE A 11 11.17 22.41 8.04
N GLU A 12 12.02 23.40 7.78
CA GLU A 12 11.99 24.71 8.45
C GLU A 12 10.72 25.50 8.08
N ASN A 13 10.27 25.37 6.82
CA ASN A 13 9.07 25.97 6.25
C ASN A 13 7.89 24.99 6.18
N ARG A 14 7.95 23.89 6.95
CA ARG A 14 6.87 22.90 7.04
C ARG A 14 5.52 23.58 7.28
N ARG A 15 4.49 23.08 6.62
CA ARG A 15 3.14 23.64 6.76
C ARG A 15 2.52 23.18 8.07
N VAL A 16 2.14 24.12 8.94
CA VAL A 16 1.38 23.82 10.14
C VAL A 16 -0.08 23.58 9.76
N LEU A 17 -0.58 22.38 10.05
CA LEU A 17 -1.95 21.97 9.80
C LEU A 17 -2.83 22.28 11.01
N ARG A 18 -4.00 22.89 10.77
CA ARG A 18 -5.05 22.94 11.78
C ARG A 18 -5.81 21.62 11.77
N LEU A 19 -6.21 21.15 12.96
CA LEU A 19 -7.10 19.99 13.05
C LEU A 19 -8.38 20.24 12.24
N GLU A 20 -8.86 19.20 11.58
CA GLU A 20 -10.03 19.19 10.69
C GLU A 20 -9.86 20.00 9.38
N GLU A 21 -8.76 20.72 9.19
CA GLU A 21 -8.48 21.44 7.94
C GLU A 21 -8.08 20.46 6.82
N VAL A 22 -8.79 20.53 5.69
CA VAL A 22 -8.38 19.84 4.46
C VAL A 22 -7.46 20.76 3.67
N VAL A 23 -6.24 20.30 3.43
CA VAL A 23 -5.25 21.03 2.64
C VAL A 23 -4.97 20.30 1.33
N THR A 24 -4.72 21.04 0.26
CA THR A 24 -4.20 20.50 -1.00
C THR A 24 -2.70 20.73 -1.07
N SER A 25 -1.97 19.73 -1.54
CA SER A 25 -0.51 19.77 -1.70
C SER A 25 -0.05 19.00 -2.93
N SER A 26 1.22 19.15 -3.32
CA SER A 26 1.81 18.54 -4.51
C SER A 26 3.28 18.20 -4.33
N THR A 27 3.70 16.96 -4.60
CA THR A 27 5.12 16.56 -4.57
C THR A 27 5.93 17.04 -5.78
N THR A 28 5.27 17.66 -6.78
CA THR A 28 5.92 18.19 -7.98
C THR A 28 6.94 19.27 -7.64
N GLY A 29 8.20 19.07 -8.06
CA GLY A 29 9.27 20.05 -7.89
C GLY A 29 9.83 20.16 -6.48
N CYS A 30 9.44 19.27 -5.57
CA CYS A 30 10.06 19.16 -4.24
C CYS A 30 11.48 18.61 -4.31
N THR A 31 12.26 18.89 -3.26
CA THR A 31 13.58 18.30 -3.05
C THR A 31 13.63 17.50 -1.75
N VAL A 32 14.71 16.75 -1.53
CA VAL A 32 14.94 16.03 -0.26
C VAL A 32 15.97 16.78 0.56
N GLN A 33 15.60 17.13 1.78
CA GLN A 33 16.52 17.67 2.77
C GLN A 33 17.20 16.50 3.52
N ARG A 34 18.26 15.93 2.90
CA ARG A 34 18.90 14.68 3.36
C ARG A 34 19.30 14.68 4.84
N GLY A 35 19.74 15.82 5.38
CA GLY A 35 20.11 15.94 6.80
C GLY A 35 18.93 15.86 7.78
N CYS A 36 17.68 15.98 7.31
CA CYS A 36 16.50 16.06 8.15
C CYS A 36 15.58 14.84 8.04
N VAL A 37 15.87 13.87 7.16
CA VAL A 37 15.10 12.64 7.01
C VAL A 37 15.65 11.53 7.89
N ASP A 38 14.80 10.57 8.27
CA ASP A 38 15.24 9.35 8.92
C ASP A 38 15.65 8.31 7.88
N GLU A 39 16.92 8.30 7.50
CA GLU A 39 17.43 7.36 6.49
C GLU A 39 17.25 5.89 6.89
N ARG A 40 17.03 5.60 8.18
CA ARG A 40 16.70 4.24 8.64
C ARG A 40 15.37 3.75 8.09
N LEU A 41 14.51 4.61 7.56
CA LEU A 41 13.21 4.28 6.96
C LEU A 41 13.26 4.10 5.44
N THR A 42 14.33 4.58 4.80
CA THR A 42 14.57 4.40 3.37
C THR A 42 14.49 2.92 3.03
N ASP A 43 13.78 2.59 1.94
CA ASP A 43 13.61 1.22 1.42
C ASP A 43 12.85 0.23 2.32
N LYS A 44 12.27 0.72 3.42
CA LYS A 44 11.33 -0.06 4.23
C LYS A 44 9.89 0.32 3.91
N CYS A 45 9.62 1.61 3.86
CA CYS A 45 8.26 2.14 3.75
C CYS A 45 8.19 3.49 3.03
N ILE A 46 9.33 4.16 2.83
CA ILE A 46 9.44 5.40 2.07
C ILE A 46 10.75 5.38 1.27
N GLN A 47 10.76 6.02 0.10
CA GLN A 47 11.99 6.41 -0.57
C GLN A 47 11.94 7.91 -0.81
N TYR A 48 12.71 8.67 -0.03
CA TYR A 48 12.72 10.12 -0.08
C TYR A 48 13.25 10.64 -1.43
N HIS A 49 12.40 11.41 -2.12
CA HIS A 49 12.70 12.00 -3.43
C HIS A 49 12.12 13.40 -3.61
N ASN A 50 10.89 13.60 -3.17
CA ASN A 50 10.03 14.74 -3.42
C ASN A 50 9.28 15.11 -2.13
N ASP A 51 10.04 15.33 -1.06
CA ASP A 51 9.53 15.43 0.30
C ASP A 51 8.65 16.66 0.51
N GLN A 52 7.62 16.50 1.32
CA GLN A 52 6.79 17.58 1.83
C GLN A 52 6.63 17.44 3.33
N TRP A 53 6.92 18.52 4.04
CA TRP A 53 6.87 18.56 5.49
C TRP A 53 5.62 19.27 5.99
N PHE A 54 4.99 18.67 6.99
CA PHE A 54 3.88 19.25 7.72
C PHE A 54 4.07 19.05 9.21
N GLU A 55 3.41 19.88 10.02
CA GLU A 55 3.37 19.75 11.46
C GLU A 55 1.93 19.89 11.96
N PHE A 56 1.55 19.15 12.99
CA PHE A 56 0.31 19.41 13.72
C PHE A 56 0.49 19.21 15.22
N ARG A 57 -0.38 19.84 16.01
CA ARG A 57 -0.45 19.70 17.47
C ARG A 57 -1.89 19.36 17.85
N PRO A 58 -2.19 18.16 18.36
CA PRO A 58 -3.53 17.84 18.80
C PRO A 58 -3.88 18.63 20.06
N ALA A 59 -5.08 19.20 20.13
CA ALA A 59 -5.54 19.94 21.31
C ALA A 59 -5.85 19.02 22.49
N ASN A 60 -6.27 17.78 22.22
CA ASN A 60 -6.64 16.79 23.22
C ASN A 60 -5.80 15.53 23.03
N THR A 61 -5.53 14.81 24.13
CA THR A 61 -4.89 13.50 24.06
C THR A 61 -5.90 12.50 23.52
N GLY A 62 -5.50 11.67 22.55
CA GLY A 62 -6.41 10.68 21.99
C GLY A 62 -5.99 10.12 20.63
N ARG A 63 -6.95 9.47 19.98
CA ARG A 63 -6.80 8.92 18.63
C ARG A 63 -7.09 10.00 17.60
N TYR A 64 -6.23 10.08 16.59
CA TYR A 64 -6.41 10.92 15.42
C TYR A 64 -6.16 10.11 14.15
N PHE A 65 -6.60 10.67 13.03
CA PHE A 65 -6.44 10.08 11.71
C PHE A 65 -5.75 11.07 10.78
N ILE A 66 -4.81 10.56 9.99
CA ILE A 66 -4.28 11.27 8.84
C ILE A 66 -5.03 10.77 7.62
N ASN A 67 -5.95 11.59 7.11
CA ASN A 67 -6.71 11.29 5.91
C ASN A 67 -5.96 11.83 4.70
N ILE A 68 -5.71 10.97 3.72
CA ILE A 68 -5.10 11.31 2.43
C ILE A 68 -6.12 10.97 1.37
N GLY A 69 -6.45 11.93 0.51
CA GLY A 69 -7.42 11.71 -0.55
C GLY A 69 -7.13 12.50 -1.80
N GLY A 70 -8.02 12.38 -2.79
CA GLY A 70 -7.96 13.15 -4.03
C GLY A 70 -6.63 12.99 -4.78
N GLN A 71 -5.97 11.83 -4.61
CA GLN A 71 -4.65 11.58 -5.16
C GLN A 71 -4.72 11.60 -6.70
N LYS A 72 -3.82 12.36 -7.31
CA LYS A 72 -3.60 12.44 -8.76
C LYS A 72 -2.10 12.41 -9.01
N CYS A 73 -1.60 11.23 -9.34
CA CYS A 73 -0.18 10.97 -9.53
C CYS A 73 0.13 10.66 -11.00
N ARG A 74 1.31 11.08 -11.48
CA ARG A 74 1.77 10.82 -12.85
C ARG A 74 2.00 9.34 -13.10
N ASP A 75 2.76 8.70 -12.22
CA ASP A 75 3.11 7.27 -12.29
C ASP A 75 2.21 6.43 -11.38
N VAL A 76 1.10 7.04 -10.95
CA VAL A 76 -0.13 6.42 -10.43
C VAL A 76 0.03 5.57 -9.17
N ARG A 77 1.11 5.75 -8.41
CA ARG A 77 1.44 4.92 -7.23
C ARG A 77 1.07 5.53 -5.89
N GLY A 78 0.43 6.69 -5.92
CA GLY A 78 0.03 7.41 -4.73
C GLY A 78 1.22 7.99 -3.97
N VAL A 79 0.93 8.44 -2.77
CA VAL A 79 1.93 9.00 -1.86
C VAL A 79 2.43 7.98 -0.83
N GLN A 80 3.57 8.29 -0.23
CA GLN A 80 4.13 7.64 0.95
C GLN A 80 4.03 8.63 2.11
N LEU A 81 3.79 8.14 3.33
CA LEU A 81 3.64 8.96 4.53
C LEU A 81 4.50 8.39 5.65
N VAL A 82 5.30 9.26 6.26
CA VAL A 82 5.92 9.04 7.56
C VAL A 82 5.30 9.99 8.58
N VAL A 83 4.93 9.45 9.73
CA VAL A 83 4.50 10.22 10.90
C VAL A 83 5.52 10.01 12.00
N LEU A 84 6.03 11.11 12.55
CA LEU A 84 7.08 11.08 13.56
C LEU A 84 6.89 12.16 14.62
N THR A 85 7.54 11.99 15.76
CA THR A 85 7.74 13.03 16.78
C THR A 85 9.22 13.17 17.07
N GLY A 86 9.65 14.34 17.52
CA GLY A 86 11.06 14.70 17.71
C GLY A 86 11.32 16.15 17.34
N GLN A 87 12.58 16.58 17.40
CA GLN A 87 12.99 17.94 17.04
C GLN A 87 13.18 18.06 15.53
N PRO A 88 12.56 19.04 14.85
CA PRO A 88 12.72 19.23 13.41
C PRO A 88 14.20 19.27 12.98
N CYS A 89 14.51 18.55 11.91
CA CYS A 89 15.85 18.37 11.36
C CYS A 89 16.88 17.78 12.34
N GLN A 90 16.42 16.98 13.32
CA GLN A 90 17.31 16.21 14.18
C GLN A 90 16.90 14.73 14.16
N PRO A 91 17.26 13.97 13.11
CA PRO A 91 16.81 12.59 12.92
C PRO A 91 17.12 11.65 14.09
N ALA A 92 18.19 11.91 14.84
CA ALA A 92 18.54 11.17 16.05
C ALA A 92 17.46 11.23 17.15
N THR A 93 16.63 12.27 17.15
CA THR A 93 15.53 12.46 18.11
C THR A 93 14.21 11.87 17.62
N TYR A 94 14.15 11.42 16.36
CA TYR A 94 12.90 10.97 15.77
C TYR A 94 12.44 9.64 16.33
N GLN A 95 11.20 9.65 16.81
CA GLN A 95 10.41 8.47 17.10
C GLN A 95 9.34 8.33 16.01
N VAL A 96 9.35 7.21 15.31
CA VAL A 96 8.43 6.93 14.21
C VAL A 96 7.12 6.38 14.77
N LEU A 97 6.01 7.06 14.49
CA LEU A 97 4.67 6.63 14.88
C LEU A 97 4.04 5.76 13.80
N SER A 98 4.22 6.14 12.53
CA SER A 98 3.71 5.39 11.40
C SER A 98 4.63 5.57 10.20
N CYS A 99 4.75 4.53 9.38
CA CYS A 99 5.42 4.62 8.10
C CYS A 99 4.67 3.76 7.09
N THR A 100 4.12 4.43 6.08
CA THR A 100 3.09 3.88 5.22
C THR A 100 3.41 4.18 3.77
N SER A 101 3.42 3.14 2.94
CA SER A 101 3.45 3.28 1.49
C SER A 101 2.11 2.86 0.92
N LEU A 102 1.39 3.77 0.26
CA LEU A 102 0.03 3.50 -0.20
C LEU A 102 -0.03 2.59 -1.42
N GLY A 103 0.92 2.74 -2.35
CA GLY A 103 1.01 1.93 -3.57
C GLY A 103 -0.24 1.97 -4.47
N THR A 104 -1.14 2.90 -4.19
CA THR A 104 -2.47 3.09 -4.80
C THR A 104 -2.86 4.56 -4.64
N GLN A 105 -3.79 5.02 -5.47
CA GLN A 105 -4.42 6.35 -5.39
C GLN A 105 -5.77 6.31 -4.66
N ASP A 106 -5.97 5.30 -3.81
CA ASP A 106 -7.17 5.21 -3.00
C ASP A 106 -7.23 6.37 -1.98
N ASP A 107 -8.43 6.83 -1.67
CA ASP A 107 -8.63 7.71 -0.52
C ASP A 107 -8.50 6.83 0.73
N VAL A 108 -7.58 7.19 1.62
CA VAL A 108 -7.16 6.35 2.73
C VAL A 108 -7.00 7.15 4.01
N PHE A 109 -6.95 6.45 5.13
CA PHE A 109 -6.53 7.03 6.40
C PHE A 109 -5.51 6.18 7.14
N VAL A 110 -4.58 6.85 7.82
CA VAL A 110 -3.66 6.26 8.78
C VAL A 110 -4.15 6.57 10.20
N THR A 111 -4.25 5.54 11.03
CA THR A 111 -4.65 5.71 12.44
C THR A 111 -3.42 6.02 13.28
N LEU A 112 -3.51 7.06 14.10
CA LEU A 112 -2.52 7.42 15.10
C LEU A 112 -3.13 7.26 16.48
N ASP A 113 -2.77 6.16 17.14
CA ASP A 113 -3.25 5.86 18.48
C ASP A 113 -2.46 6.67 19.52
N SER A 114 -3.17 7.18 20.53
CA SER A 114 -2.58 7.74 21.75
C SER A 114 -1.65 8.94 21.55
N LEU A 115 -2.02 9.89 20.67
CA LEU A 115 -1.33 11.17 20.58
C LEU A 115 -1.54 12.00 21.85
N ARG A 116 -0.51 12.76 22.26
CA ARG A 116 -0.56 13.60 23.47
C ARG A 116 -0.93 15.04 23.11
N ALA A 117 -1.83 15.64 23.90
CA ALA A 117 -2.21 17.04 23.76
C ALA A 117 -1.00 17.98 23.77
N GLY A 118 -1.00 18.97 22.88
CA GLY A 118 0.04 20.00 22.75
C GLY A 118 1.38 19.53 22.17
N GLN A 119 1.61 18.21 22.05
CA GLN A 119 2.84 17.66 21.50
C GLN A 119 2.88 17.86 19.97
N PRO A 120 3.98 18.38 19.40
CA PRO A 120 4.13 18.46 17.95
C PRO A 120 4.41 17.08 17.34
N TYR A 121 3.76 16.84 16.22
CA TYR A 121 3.99 15.69 15.35
C TYR A 121 4.30 16.20 13.94
N LEU A 122 5.28 15.56 13.31
CA LEU A 122 5.74 15.88 11.97
C LEU A 122 5.19 14.82 11.00
N LEU A 123 4.75 15.29 9.83
CA LEU A 123 4.37 14.46 8.71
C LEU A 123 5.36 14.72 7.58
N ASN A 124 5.89 13.66 7.00
CA ASN A 124 6.64 13.72 5.76
C ASN A 124 5.88 12.94 4.70
N VAL A 125 5.47 13.62 3.63
CA VAL A 125 4.76 13.01 2.50
C VAL A 125 5.65 13.05 1.27
N ASP A 126 5.80 11.92 0.61
CA ASP A 126 6.61 11.76 -0.60
C ASP A 126 5.79 11.10 -1.73
N GLY A 127 6.14 11.33 -2.99
CA GLY A 127 5.52 10.66 -4.12
C GLY A 127 6.22 9.35 -4.43
N TYR A 128 5.51 8.23 -4.37
CA TYR A 128 6.10 6.88 -4.45
C TYR A 128 7.04 6.71 -5.66
N LEU A 129 8.33 6.44 -5.43
CA LEU A 129 9.35 6.27 -6.48
C LEU A 129 9.50 7.48 -7.42
N LYS A 130 9.62 8.69 -6.86
CA LYS A 130 9.73 9.97 -7.60
C LYS A 130 8.47 10.37 -8.35
N ASP A 131 7.33 9.83 -7.95
CA ASP A 131 6.06 10.19 -8.55
C ASP A 131 5.72 11.64 -8.21
N PHE A 132 5.06 12.30 -9.14
CA PHE A 132 4.57 13.66 -9.00
C PHE A 132 3.07 13.57 -8.74
N CYS A 133 2.70 13.81 -7.48
CA CYS A 133 1.35 13.61 -6.97
C CYS A 133 0.77 14.93 -6.49
N GLN A 134 -0.45 15.23 -6.91
CA GLN A 134 -1.35 16.14 -6.18
C GLN A 134 -2.22 15.31 -5.23
N PHE A 135 -2.47 15.82 -4.03
CA PHE A 135 -3.27 15.13 -3.02
C PHE A 135 -3.90 16.11 -2.05
N THR A 136 -4.91 15.65 -1.31
CA THR A 136 -5.43 16.32 -0.12
C THR A 136 -4.96 15.60 1.14
N LEU A 137 -4.73 16.39 2.20
CA LEU A 137 -4.30 15.92 3.51
C LEU A 137 -5.17 16.56 4.58
N GLN A 138 -5.58 15.78 5.57
CA GLN A 138 -6.30 16.28 6.75
C GLN A 138 -5.86 15.49 7.99
N VAL A 139 -5.62 16.19 9.09
CA VAL A 139 -5.53 15.57 10.41
C VAL A 139 -6.84 15.78 11.13
N SER A 140 -7.52 14.72 11.55
CA SER A 140 -8.83 14.85 12.19
C SER A 140 -9.10 13.80 13.24
N GLY A 141 -10.12 14.05 14.07
CA GLY A 141 -10.72 13.03 14.93
C GLY A 141 -11.57 12.00 14.15
N ARG A 142 -11.67 12.12 12.82
CA ARG A 142 -12.59 11.34 11.98
C ARG A 142 -11.85 10.69 10.80
N ALA A 143 -11.82 9.36 10.78
CA ALA A 143 -11.33 8.62 9.61
C ALA A 143 -12.17 8.91 8.35
N MET A 144 -11.49 9.06 7.21
CA MET A 144 -12.08 9.20 5.87
C MET A 144 -11.34 8.32 4.86
N GLY A 145 -12.08 7.66 3.97
CA GLY A 145 -11.51 6.70 3.01
C GLY A 145 -11.36 5.30 3.61
N MET A 146 -10.43 4.53 3.06
CA MET A 146 -10.13 3.16 3.49
C MET A 146 -9.03 3.12 4.54
N PRO A 147 -9.09 2.21 5.52
CA PRO A 147 -7.99 2.05 6.47
C PRO A 147 -6.74 1.61 5.71
N VAL A 148 -5.66 2.38 5.83
CA VAL A 148 -4.33 1.85 5.50
C VAL A 148 -4.12 0.67 6.41
N SER A 149 -4.18 -0.51 5.85
CA SER A 149 -3.89 -1.73 6.60
C SER A 149 -2.81 -2.49 5.86
N TYR A 150 -1.87 -3.01 6.65
CA TYR A 150 -0.73 -3.85 6.26
C TYR A 150 -1.17 -5.21 5.70
N PHE A 151 -2.18 -5.26 4.84
CA PHE A 151 -2.30 -6.42 3.99
C PHE A 151 -1.23 -6.31 2.91
N PRO A 152 -0.63 -7.44 2.53
CA PRO A 152 0.29 -7.49 1.42
C PRO A 152 -0.28 -6.69 0.23
N PRO A 153 0.51 -5.82 -0.44
CA PRO A 153 0.11 -5.26 -1.73
C PRO A 153 -0.06 -6.32 -2.83
N SER A 154 0.19 -7.60 -2.50
CA SER A 154 0.20 -8.73 -3.42
C SER A 154 -0.56 -9.91 -2.82
N PRO A 155 -1.42 -10.60 -3.58
CA PRO A 155 -2.16 -11.73 -3.08
C PRO A 155 -1.24 -12.80 -2.49
N THR A 156 -1.51 -13.22 -1.26
CA THR A 156 -1.02 -14.50 -0.72
C THR A 156 -1.71 -15.68 -1.39
N ARG A 157 -2.92 -15.47 -1.95
CA ARG A 157 -3.68 -16.46 -2.71
C ARG A 157 -4.60 -15.76 -3.69
N VAL A 158 -4.58 -16.20 -4.95
CA VAL A 158 -5.59 -15.82 -5.95
C VAL A 158 -6.48 -17.01 -6.23
N LEU A 159 -7.79 -16.77 -6.18
CA LEU A 159 -8.80 -17.77 -6.45
C LEU A 159 -9.07 -17.77 -7.96
N PRO A 160 -8.66 -18.82 -8.70
CA PRO A 160 -9.05 -18.95 -10.09
C PRO A 160 -10.57 -19.15 -10.16
N THR A 161 -11.24 -18.45 -11.07
CA THR A 161 -12.64 -18.67 -11.37
C THR A 161 -12.81 -18.97 -12.85
N ALA A 162 -13.56 -20.03 -13.14
CA ALA A 162 -13.97 -20.36 -14.51
C ALA A 162 -15.13 -19.47 -15.00
N SER A 163 -15.80 -18.77 -14.08
CA SER A 163 -16.95 -17.90 -14.35
C SER A 163 -16.60 -16.43 -14.07
N GLN A 164 -17.23 -15.52 -14.82
CA GLN A 164 -17.22 -14.09 -14.50
C GLN A 164 -17.99 -13.78 -13.23
N LEU A 165 -18.97 -14.63 -12.89
CA LEU A 165 -19.76 -14.48 -11.67
C LEU A 165 -18.95 -15.01 -10.49
N ILE A 166 -18.68 -14.13 -9.53
CA ILE A 166 -18.05 -14.49 -8.27
C ILE A 166 -19.01 -14.25 -7.11
N GLU A 167 -18.82 -14.99 -6.03
CA GLU A 167 -19.52 -14.78 -4.76
C GLU A 167 -18.51 -14.37 -3.70
N LEU A 168 -18.80 -13.26 -3.02
CA LEU A 168 -18.04 -12.72 -1.91
C LEU A 168 -18.82 -13.00 -0.62
N ARG A 169 -18.19 -13.61 0.37
CA ARG A 169 -18.85 -13.98 1.65
C ARG A 169 -18.08 -13.47 2.86
N TRP A 170 -18.72 -12.75 3.77
CA TRP A 170 -18.06 -12.27 4.99
C TRP A 170 -18.97 -12.36 6.20
N THR A 171 -18.33 -12.28 7.37
CA THR A 171 -19.00 -12.25 8.66
C THR A 171 -18.87 -10.86 9.27
N LEU A 172 -19.92 -10.36 9.92
CA LEU A 172 -19.91 -9.16 10.74
C LEU A 172 -19.59 -9.54 12.20
N PRO A 173 -18.43 -9.16 12.76
CA PRO A 173 -18.15 -9.37 14.17
C PRO A 173 -19.06 -8.48 15.05
N ASP A 174 -19.45 -8.97 16.22
CA ASP A 174 -20.29 -8.24 17.20
C ASP A 174 -19.71 -6.87 17.57
N SER A 175 -18.38 -6.75 17.62
CA SER A 175 -17.69 -5.47 17.91
C SER A 175 -17.96 -4.38 16.87
N LEU A 176 -18.50 -4.74 15.71
CA LEU A 176 -18.85 -3.85 14.60
C LEU A 176 -20.36 -3.86 14.32
N ALA A 177 -21.19 -4.41 15.22
CA ALA A 177 -22.64 -4.55 15.03
C ALA A 177 -23.39 -3.21 14.84
N SER A 178 -22.78 -2.07 15.19
CA SER A 178 -23.33 -0.72 14.93
C SER A 178 -23.06 -0.21 13.51
N THR A 179 -22.32 -0.95 12.68
CA THR A 179 -22.05 -0.62 11.29
C THR A 179 -23.37 -0.48 10.51
N PRO A 180 -23.55 0.59 9.70
CA PRO A 180 -24.77 0.78 8.92
C PRO A 180 -24.80 -0.02 7.61
N ALA A 181 -23.64 -0.21 6.97
CA ALA A 181 -23.51 -0.90 5.69
C ALA A 181 -22.07 -1.38 5.44
N PHE A 182 -21.87 -2.13 4.37
CA PHE A 182 -20.57 -2.53 3.84
C PHE A 182 -20.36 -1.94 2.46
N ARG A 183 -19.17 -1.40 2.23
CA ARG A 183 -18.68 -0.96 0.93
C ARG A 183 -17.87 -2.10 0.32
N ILE A 184 -18.29 -2.56 -0.85
CA ILE A 184 -17.59 -3.56 -1.63
C ILE A 184 -16.75 -2.81 -2.65
N MET A 185 -15.44 -2.87 -2.47
CA MET A 185 -14.48 -2.18 -3.32
C MET A 185 -13.82 -3.20 -4.24
N ARG A 186 -13.67 -2.86 -5.52
CA ARG A 186 -12.98 -3.68 -6.53
C ARG A 186 -11.89 -2.87 -7.22
N ARG A 187 -10.76 -3.52 -7.48
CA ARG A 187 -9.67 -2.97 -8.28
C ARG A 187 -9.03 -4.07 -9.11
N GLU A 188 -8.85 -3.85 -10.41
CA GLU A 188 -8.03 -4.72 -11.25
C GLU A 188 -6.53 -4.45 -10.97
N VAL A 189 -5.64 -5.44 -11.09
CA VAL A 189 -4.22 -5.32 -10.67
C VAL A 189 -3.44 -4.22 -11.43
N HIS A 190 -3.88 -3.84 -12.63
CA HIS A 190 -3.35 -2.74 -13.42
C HIS A 190 -4.06 -1.41 -13.17
N GLU A 191 -5.15 -1.41 -12.40
CA GLU A 191 -5.81 -0.22 -11.91
C GLU A 191 -5.15 0.28 -10.62
N TYR A 192 -5.16 1.60 -10.48
CA TYR A 192 -4.46 2.28 -9.39
C TYR A 192 -5.39 2.73 -8.28
N ARG A 193 -6.70 2.64 -8.49
CA ARG A 193 -7.72 3.05 -7.56
C ARG A 193 -8.84 2.01 -7.55
N SER A 194 -9.31 1.70 -6.36
CA SER A 194 -10.45 0.87 -6.11
C SER A 194 -11.74 1.64 -6.40
N THR A 195 -12.69 0.97 -7.04
CA THR A 195 -14.04 1.48 -7.30
C THR A 195 -15.01 0.80 -6.36
N GLU A 196 -16.00 1.55 -5.86
CA GLU A 196 -17.10 0.95 -5.13
C GLU A 196 -18.03 0.28 -6.13
N VAL A 197 -18.15 -1.05 -6.05
CA VAL A 197 -19.05 -1.82 -6.91
C VAL A 197 -20.42 -2.01 -6.27
N GLN A 198 -20.48 -2.00 -4.93
CA GLN A 198 -21.73 -2.18 -4.21
C GLN A 198 -21.69 -1.62 -2.80
N LEU A 199 -22.84 -1.12 -2.34
CA LEU A 199 -23.12 -0.79 -0.94
C LEU A 199 -24.17 -1.76 -0.40
N VAL A 200 -23.81 -2.54 0.63
CA VAL A 200 -24.67 -3.58 1.21
C VAL A 200 -25.10 -3.15 2.61
N PRO A 201 -26.37 -2.77 2.84
CA PRO A 201 -26.85 -2.41 4.18
C PRO A 201 -26.74 -3.56 5.18
N VAL A 202 -26.43 -3.22 6.44
CA VAL A 202 -26.51 -4.19 7.54
C VAL A 202 -27.97 -4.51 7.80
N GLN A 203 -28.37 -5.73 7.48
CA GLN A 203 -29.69 -6.25 7.80
C GLN A 203 -29.83 -6.42 9.31
N ARG A 204 -30.98 -6.02 9.84
CA ARG A 204 -31.32 -6.17 11.26
C ARG A 204 -32.66 -6.88 11.39
N ASP A 205 -32.78 -7.73 12.41
CA ASP A 205 -34.04 -8.37 12.76
C ASP A 205 -34.98 -7.38 13.50
N THR A 206 -36.16 -7.88 13.90
CA THR A 206 -37.16 -7.09 14.65
C THR A 206 -36.69 -6.64 16.03
N TYR A 207 -35.62 -7.24 16.56
CA TYR A 207 -35.00 -6.89 17.84
C TYR A 207 -33.77 -5.98 17.66
N GLY A 208 -33.46 -5.57 16.43
CA GLY A 208 -32.32 -4.72 16.10
C GLY A 208 -30.97 -5.44 16.01
N GLN A 209 -30.95 -6.77 16.16
CA GLN A 209 -29.75 -7.58 16.04
C GLN A 209 -29.30 -7.64 14.59
N ALA A 210 -28.01 -7.40 14.35
CA ALA A 210 -27.45 -7.45 13.01
C ALA A 210 -27.32 -8.90 12.54
N ALA A 211 -27.62 -9.17 11.27
CA ALA A 211 -27.24 -10.42 10.64
C ALA A 211 -25.71 -10.60 10.72
N THR A 212 -25.27 -11.84 10.90
CA THR A 212 -23.84 -12.16 11.05
C THR A 212 -23.18 -12.48 9.72
N ASP A 213 -23.91 -13.14 8.82
CA ASP A 213 -23.37 -13.70 7.59
C ASP A 213 -23.93 -12.98 6.38
N TYR A 214 -23.03 -12.54 5.51
CA TYR A 214 -23.37 -11.80 4.30
C TYR A 214 -22.74 -12.46 3.09
N ALA A 215 -23.46 -12.43 1.99
CA ALA A 215 -22.99 -12.85 0.68
C ALA A 215 -23.45 -11.85 -0.38
N VAL A 216 -22.59 -11.60 -1.36
CA VAL A 216 -22.95 -10.80 -2.53
C VAL A 216 -22.25 -11.33 -3.76
N THR A 217 -22.89 -11.19 -4.90
CA THR A 217 -22.32 -11.57 -6.19
C THR A 217 -21.90 -10.35 -6.99
N ASP A 218 -20.75 -10.43 -7.64
CA ASP A 218 -20.32 -9.46 -8.65
C ASP A 218 -19.98 -10.17 -9.95
N THR A 219 -20.10 -9.45 -11.06
CA THR A 219 -19.70 -9.93 -12.39
C THR A 219 -18.45 -9.21 -12.86
N LEU A 220 -17.38 -9.98 -13.09
CA LEU A 220 -16.11 -9.45 -13.56
C LEU A 220 -16.23 -8.86 -14.97
N PRO A 221 -15.73 -7.64 -15.21
CA PRO A 221 -15.92 -6.93 -16.47
C PRO A 221 -15.16 -7.57 -17.65
N GLY A 222 -14.14 -8.38 -17.36
CA GLY A 222 -13.34 -9.04 -18.38
C GLY A 222 -12.23 -9.90 -17.76
N PRO A 223 -11.37 -10.50 -18.59
CA PRO A 223 -10.21 -11.23 -18.10
C PRO A 223 -9.25 -10.32 -17.32
N GLY A 224 -8.78 -10.77 -16.15
CA GLY A 224 -7.91 -9.97 -15.29
C GLY A 224 -7.73 -10.55 -13.89
N VAL A 225 -6.92 -9.86 -13.07
CA VAL A 225 -6.74 -10.19 -11.65
C VAL A 225 -7.34 -9.05 -10.82
N TYR A 226 -8.28 -9.38 -9.94
CA TYR A 226 -9.11 -8.40 -9.24
C TYR A 226 -8.95 -8.53 -7.73
N ASP A 227 -8.60 -7.42 -7.08
CA ASP A 227 -8.61 -7.20 -5.63
C ASP A 227 -10.01 -6.75 -5.20
N TYR A 228 -10.63 -7.52 -4.33
CA TYR A 228 -11.90 -7.18 -3.69
C TYR A 228 -11.68 -6.91 -2.21
N GLN A 229 -12.26 -5.83 -1.71
CA GLN A 229 -12.21 -5.48 -0.30
C GLN A 229 -13.62 -5.20 0.22
N VAL A 230 -13.93 -5.76 1.38
CA VAL A 230 -15.15 -5.43 2.13
C VAL A 230 -14.75 -4.51 3.27
N VAL A 231 -15.27 -3.30 3.27
CA VAL A 231 -14.98 -2.29 4.29
C VAL A 231 -16.29 -1.84 4.93
N THR A 232 -16.32 -1.68 6.25
CA THR A 232 -17.51 -1.11 6.90
C THR A 232 -17.72 0.32 6.44
N ALA A 233 -18.96 0.66 6.10
CA ALA A 233 -19.34 2.04 5.82
C ALA A 233 -19.33 2.85 7.11
N LYS A 234 -18.98 4.12 7.00
CA LYS A 234 -19.01 5.05 8.12
C LYS A 234 -20.46 5.46 8.42
N GLY A 235 -20.89 5.34 9.67
CA GLY A 235 -22.06 6.07 10.18
C GLY A 235 -21.67 7.49 10.61
N GLU A 236 -22.61 8.44 10.69
CA GLU A 236 -22.32 9.85 11.02
C GLU A 236 -21.50 10.04 12.32
N ALA A 237 -21.77 9.20 13.33
CA ALA A 237 -21.03 9.11 14.58
C ALA A 237 -20.38 7.72 14.81
N GLY A 238 -20.27 6.91 13.75
CA GLY A 238 -19.82 5.53 13.84
C GLY A 238 -18.30 5.37 14.00
N PRO A 239 -17.83 4.16 14.33
CA PRO A 239 -16.40 3.87 14.37
C PRO A 239 -15.74 4.11 13.00
N ALA A 240 -14.41 4.24 13.01
CA ALA A 240 -13.64 4.33 11.77
C ALA A 240 -13.92 3.11 10.86
N PRO A 241 -13.95 3.29 9.52
CA PRO A 241 -14.11 2.18 8.60
C PRO A 241 -13.10 1.05 8.85
N VAL A 242 -13.57 -0.19 8.92
CA VAL A 242 -12.74 -1.37 9.15
C VAL A 242 -12.83 -2.27 7.93
N ARG A 243 -11.68 -2.69 7.41
CA ARG A 243 -11.66 -3.73 6.37
C ARG A 243 -11.91 -5.09 7.01
N LEU A 244 -13.05 -5.69 6.67
CA LEU A 244 -13.47 -7.00 7.17
C LEU A 244 -12.80 -8.14 6.40
N ARG A 245 -12.65 -7.96 5.08
CA ARG A 245 -12.12 -9.02 4.23
C ARG A 245 -11.48 -8.49 2.96
N GLN A 246 -10.58 -9.31 2.39
CA GLN A 246 -9.95 -9.10 1.10
C GLN A 246 -9.85 -10.41 0.33
N TRP A 247 -10.10 -10.36 -0.98
CA TRP A 247 -9.88 -11.48 -1.90
C TRP A 247 -9.16 -11.02 -3.13
N TRP A 248 -8.53 -11.99 -3.79
CA TRP A 248 -8.02 -11.82 -5.13
C TRP A 248 -8.62 -12.88 -6.03
N TYR A 249 -9.29 -12.46 -7.10
CA TYR A 249 -9.86 -13.35 -8.11
C TYR A 249 -9.11 -13.23 -9.41
N ALA A 250 -9.04 -14.35 -10.12
CA ALA A 250 -8.41 -14.49 -11.42
C ALA A 250 -9.43 -15.03 -12.42
N TYR A 251 -9.72 -14.27 -13.48
CA TYR A 251 -10.65 -14.71 -14.52
C TYR A 251 -10.03 -14.65 -15.92
N GLY A 252 -10.17 -15.72 -16.68
CA GLY A 252 -9.70 -15.82 -18.06
C GLY A 252 -8.33 -16.51 -18.22
N PRO A 253 -7.95 -16.85 -19.47
CA PRO A 253 -6.85 -17.76 -19.78
C PRO A 253 -5.46 -17.26 -19.38
N ASN A 254 -5.32 -15.94 -19.17
CA ASN A 254 -4.08 -15.29 -18.78
C ASN A 254 -4.12 -14.68 -17.37
N ALA A 255 -5.22 -14.85 -16.63
CA ALA A 255 -5.37 -14.29 -15.28
C ALA A 255 -4.66 -15.11 -14.20
N ALA A 256 -3.54 -15.75 -14.52
CA ALA A 256 -2.64 -16.12 -13.44
C ALA A 256 -2.01 -14.82 -12.93
N MET A 257 -1.96 -14.64 -11.60
CA MET A 257 -0.91 -13.78 -11.06
C MET A 257 0.43 -14.22 -11.69
N PRO A 258 1.33 -13.31 -12.03
CA PRO A 258 2.68 -13.69 -12.43
C PRO A 258 3.41 -14.30 -11.22
N SER A 259 3.11 -15.55 -10.86
CA SER A 259 3.95 -16.48 -10.10
C SER A 259 3.34 -17.89 -10.02
N ALA A 260 4.16 -18.87 -10.42
CA ALA A 260 4.22 -20.28 -10.01
C ALA A 260 3.55 -21.41 -10.83
N THR A 261 2.89 -21.17 -11.98
CA THR A 261 2.75 -22.25 -12.99
C THR A 261 3.94 -22.20 -13.93
N ALA A 262 4.83 -23.17 -13.75
CA ALA A 262 5.97 -23.39 -14.63
C ALA A 262 5.47 -23.59 -16.06
N LEU A 263 5.63 -22.57 -16.91
CA LEU A 263 5.85 -22.85 -18.32
C LEU A 263 7.10 -23.75 -18.37
N PRO A 264 7.06 -24.93 -19.02
CA PRO A 264 8.17 -25.88 -19.04
C PRO A 264 9.49 -25.28 -19.54
N ASN A 265 9.44 -24.12 -20.20
CA ASN A 265 10.58 -23.37 -20.73
C ASN A 265 10.53 -21.86 -20.38
N ALA A 266 9.88 -21.44 -19.28
CA ALA A 266 9.92 -20.04 -18.89
C ALA A 266 11.36 -19.65 -18.50
N GLU A 267 11.88 -18.62 -19.17
CA GLU A 267 13.07 -17.92 -18.74
C GLU A 267 12.78 -17.28 -17.38
N VAL A 268 13.30 -17.90 -16.34
CA VAL A 268 13.12 -17.48 -14.96
C VAL A 268 14.42 -16.90 -14.42
N LEU A 269 14.30 -15.84 -13.64
CA LEU A 269 15.35 -15.39 -12.74
C LEU A 269 15.09 -16.02 -11.37
N GLU A 270 16.11 -16.63 -10.78
CA GLU A 270 16.04 -17.13 -9.41
C GLU A 270 16.46 -16.04 -8.43
N LEU A 271 15.56 -15.64 -7.54
CA LEU A 271 15.90 -14.79 -6.43
C LEU A 271 16.71 -15.60 -5.40
N PRO A 272 17.76 -15.02 -4.79
CA PRO A 272 18.63 -15.70 -3.85
C PRO A 272 17.96 -15.84 -2.48
N LEU A 273 16.84 -16.57 -2.41
CA LEU A 273 16.03 -16.69 -1.20
C LEU A 273 16.65 -17.60 -0.14
N ALA A 274 17.72 -18.32 -0.47
CA ALA A 274 18.35 -19.31 0.41
C ALA A 274 18.94 -18.69 1.68
N LYS A 275 19.31 -17.40 1.65
CA LYS A 275 19.88 -16.69 2.79
C LYS A 275 18.87 -16.25 3.84
N TYR A 276 17.57 -16.31 3.55
CA TYR A 276 16.54 -15.88 4.50
C TYR A 276 16.11 -17.01 5.44
N PRO A 277 15.80 -16.72 6.71
CA PRO A 277 15.33 -17.72 7.68
C PRO A 277 14.11 -18.48 7.18
N ARG A 278 14.00 -19.76 7.55
CA ARG A 278 12.78 -20.54 7.27
C ARG A 278 11.58 -19.91 7.97
N ASN A 279 10.42 -20.00 7.32
CA ASN A 279 9.13 -19.45 7.78
C ASN A 279 9.10 -17.93 7.94
N SER A 280 10.12 -17.20 7.50
CA SER A 280 10.06 -15.73 7.43
C SER A 280 9.06 -15.30 6.36
N ARG A 281 8.28 -14.25 6.62
CA ARG A 281 7.50 -13.56 5.58
C ARG A 281 8.45 -12.65 4.82
N LEU A 282 8.54 -12.82 3.51
CA LEU A 282 9.37 -12.02 2.62
C LEU A 282 8.47 -11.13 1.77
N SER A 283 8.79 -9.84 1.69
CA SER A 283 8.24 -8.91 0.71
C SER A 283 9.29 -8.66 -0.36
N VAL A 284 9.00 -8.99 -1.60
CA VAL A 284 9.89 -8.83 -2.75
C VAL A 284 9.30 -7.77 -3.66
N VAL A 285 10.05 -6.69 -3.89
CA VAL A 285 9.74 -5.65 -4.87
C VAL A 285 10.83 -5.67 -5.93
N ILE A 286 10.44 -5.77 -7.18
CA ILE A 286 11.34 -5.73 -8.34
C ILE A 286 11.02 -4.47 -9.12
N THR A 287 12.03 -3.65 -9.39
CA THR A 287 11.92 -2.41 -10.15
C THR A 287 12.89 -2.40 -11.34
N ASN A 288 12.52 -1.64 -12.37
CA ASN A 288 13.45 -1.22 -13.41
C ASN A 288 14.40 -0.16 -12.79
N PRO A 289 15.70 -0.42 -12.71
CA PRO A 289 16.65 0.46 -12.03
C PRO A 289 16.83 1.80 -12.75
N VAL A 290 16.49 1.88 -14.04
CA VAL A 290 16.61 3.12 -14.83
C VAL A 290 15.41 4.02 -14.61
N SER A 291 14.20 3.48 -14.73
CA SER A 291 12.96 4.26 -14.65
C SER A 291 12.34 4.32 -13.25
N GLY A 292 12.77 3.47 -12.32
CA GLY A 292 12.07 3.26 -11.04
C GLY A 292 10.74 2.52 -11.19
N GLN A 293 10.42 1.98 -12.37
CA GLN A 293 9.14 1.30 -12.57
C GLN A 293 9.09 -0.03 -11.80
N VAL A 294 8.12 -0.25 -10.91
CA VAL A 294 7.88 -1.57 -10.32
C VAL A 294 7.44 -2.55 -11.40
N LEU A 295 8.22 -3.61 -11.57
CA LEU A 295 8.00 -4.69 -12.51
C LEU A 295 7.26 -5.86 -11.87
N LEU A 296 7.48 -6.10 -10.56
CA LEU A 296 6.80 -7.10 -9.75
C LEU A 296 6.79 -6.66 -8.29
N SER A 297 5.72 -6.92 -7.56
CA SER A 297 5.72 -6.91 -6.11
C SER A 297 5.02 -8.19 -5.63
N ARG A 298 5.62 -8.92 -4.70
CA ARG A 298 5.05 -10.15 -4.12
C ARG A 298 5.42 -10.33 -2.66
N GLN A 299 4.53 -10.91 -1.88
CA GLN A 299 4.87 -11.45 -0.56
C GLN A 299 4.84 -12.98 -0.58
N LEU A 300 5.74 -13.62 0.17
CA LEU A 300 5.79 -15.08 0.28
C LEU A 300 6.30 -15.50 1.66
N VAL A 301 5.93 -16.69 2.12
CA VAL A 301 6.53 -17.31 3.31
C VAL A 301 7.65 -18.22 2.84
N LYS A 302 8.86 -18.04 3.38
CA LYS A 302 10.02 -18.87 2.98
C LYS A 302 9.82 -20.31 3.44
N GLU A 303 9.48 -21.19 2.50
CA GLU A 303 9.40 -22.63 2.73
C GLU A 303 10.70 -23.30 2.27
N SER A 304 11.15 -24.32 2.99
CA SER A 304 12.36 -25.06 2.61
C SER A 304 12.12 -26.06 1.48
N THR A 305 10.90 -26.57 1.38
CA THR A 305 10.47 -27.59 0.41
C THR A 305 10.14 -27.00 -0.96
N ASN A 306 9.75 -25.73 -1.02
CA ASN A 306 9.33 -25.08 -2.26
C ASN A 306 10.48 -24.28 -2.89
N ARG A 307 11.32 -24.96 -3.67
CA ARG A 307 12.45 -24.32 -4.40
C ARG A 307 11.99 -23.28 -5.43
N ARG A 308 10.75 -23.39 -5.94
CA ARG A 308 10.20 -22.50 -6.97
C ARG A 308 9.74 -21.14 -6.44
N GLN A 309 9.68 -20.93 -5.13
CA GLN A 309 9.29 -19.63 -4.53
C GLN A 309 10.18 -18.47 -5.00
N GLY A 310 11.45 -18.75 -5.33
CA GLY A 310 12.40 -17.75 -5.81
C GLY A 310 12.25 -17.42 -7.29
N GLN A 311 11.52 -18.22 -8.08
CA GLN A 311 11.49 -18.07 -9.52
C GLN A 311 10.60 -16.91 -9.95
N VAL A 312 11.10 -16.10 -10.87
CA VAL A 312 10.44 -14.91 -11.42
C VAL A 312 10.49 -15.00 -12.94
N PRO A 313 9.36 -15.03 -13.66
CA PRO A 313 9.36 -14.99 -15.12
C PRO A 313 9.86 -13.63 -15.63
N VAL A 314 10.88 -13.62 -16.50
CA VAL A 314 11.54 -12.36 -16.93
C VAL A 314 11.40 -12.02 -18.41
N ARG A 315 10.76 -12.89 -19.20
CA ARG A 315 10.62 -12.73 -20.67
C ARG A 315 10.07 -11.36 -21.07
N LYS A 316 8.99 -10.90 -20.41
CA LYS A 316 8.35 -9.60 -20.72
C LYS A 316 9.30 -8.43 -20.50
N TRP A 317 10.11 -8.47 -19.45
CA TRP A 317 11.06 -7.40 -19.12
C TRP A 317 12.20 -7.35 -20.12
N ARG A 318 12.71 -8.52 -20.52
CA ARG A 318 13.73 -8.59 -21.55
C ARG A 318 13.25 -8.09 -22.91
N GLN A 319 12.02 -8.46 -23.31
CA GLN A 319 11.38 -7.94 -24.52
C GLN A 319 11.21 -6.41 -24.48
N ALA A 320 11.05 -5.84 -23.28
CA ALA A 320 11.05 -4.39 -23.06
C ALA A 320 12.45 -3.77 -23.01
N GLY A 321 13.51 -4.50 -23.36
CA GLY A 321 14.89 -4.01 -23.36
C GLY A 321 15.55 -3.89 -21.98
N ILE A 322 14.88 -4.37 -20.91
CA ILE A 322 15.42 -4.31 -19.56
C ILE A 322 16.53 -5.36 -19.43
N LYS A 323 17.73 -4.93 -19.04
CA LYS A 323 18.90 -5.83 -18.85
C LYS A 323 19.14 -6.19 -17.39
N ASN A 324 18.89 -5.24 -16.49
CA ASN A 324 19.06 -5.40 -15.06
C ASN A 324 17.77 -5.01 -14.35
N ILE A 325 17.52 -5.65 -13.21
CA ILE A 325 16.41 -5.33 -12.32
C ILE A 325 16.95 -5.05 -10.92
N ALA A 326 16.41 -4.04 -10.25
CA ALA A 326 16.64 -3.83 -8.83
C ALA A 326 15.60 -4.65 -8.05
N VAL A 327 16.04 -5.40 -7.05
CA VAL A 327 15.20 -6.26 -6.23
C VAL A 327 15.41 -5.88 -4.77
N ALA A 328 14.36 -5.40 -4.12
CA ALA A 328 14.30 -5.22 -2.68
C ALA A 328 13.59 -6.42 -2.05
N ILE A 329 14.23 -7.10 -1.11
CA ILE A 329 13.65 -8.23 -0.36
C ILE A 329 13.63 -7.88 1.12
N THR A 330 12.46 -7.51 1.64
CA THR A 330 12.22 -7.27 3.06
C THR A 330 11.89 -8.58 3.75
N CYS A 331 12.72 -9.00 4.69
CA CYS A 331 12.52 -10.16 5.53
C CYS A 331 11.86 -9.78 6.86
N HIS A 332 10.75 -10.43 7.16
CA HIS A 332 10.09 -10.40 8.46
C HIS A 332 10.25 -11.78 9.10
N PRO A 333 11.33 -12.01 9.86
CA PRO A 333 11.57 -13.29 10.51
C PRO A 333 10.55 -13.52 11.64
N VAL A 334 10.33 -14.79 12.01
CA VAL A 334 9.44 -15.15 13.14
C VAL A 334 9.96 -14.58 14.46
N ARG A 335 11.29 -14.45 14.57
CA ARG A 335 11.99 -13.84 15.71
C ARG A 335 13.12 -12.96 15.19
N GLY A 336 13.36 -11.83 15.84
CA GLY A 336 14.41 -10.89 15.48
C GLY A 336 13.90 -9.67 14.70
N HIS A 337 14.83 -8.84 14.25
CA HIS A 337 14.50 -7.61 13.55
C HIS A 337 14.21 -7.85 12.07
N PHE A 338 13.30 -7.04 11.52
CA PHE A 338 13.07 -6.99 10.09
C PHE A 338 14.25 -6.30 9.41
N PHE A 339 14.57 -6.72 8.19
CA PHE A 339 15.63 -6.12 7.38
C PHE A 339 15.27 -6.18 5.89
N THR A 340 15.83 -5.29 5.09
CA THR A 340 15.66 -5.29 3.63
C THR A 340 17.01 -5.46 2.96
N ASP A 341 17.12 -6.44 2.06
CA ASP A 341 18.25 -6.55 1.14
C ASP A 341 17.92 -5.88 -0.19
N GLN A 342 18.86 -5.13 -0.74
CA GLN A 342 18.79 -4.64 -2.10
C GLN A 342 19.78 -5.36 -3.00
N LEU A 343 19.29 -5.80 -4.15
CA LEU A 343 20.05 -6.58 -5.11
C LEU A 343 19.87 -5.97 -6.50
N LEU A 344 20.96 -5.81 -7.24
CA LEU A 344 20.87 -5.55 -8.67
C LEU A 344 21.14 -6.86 -9.39
N LEU A 345 20.12 -7.42 -10.03
CA LEU A 345 20.21 -8.72 -10.71
C LEU A 345 20.15 -8.52 -12.23
N SER A 346 21.07 -9.16 -12.95
CA SER A 346 21.01 -9.20 -14.41
C SER A 346 20.00 -10.25 -14.87
N LEU A 347 19.19 -9.90 -15.87
CA LEU A 347 18.31 -10.86 -16.49
C LEU A 347 19.17 -11.89 -17.26
N PRO A 348 18.90 -13.20 -17.13
CA PRO A 348 19.61 -14.23 -17.90
C PRO A 348 19.50 -13.94 -19.40
N ALA A 349 20.50 -14.34 -20.18
CA ALA A 349 20.43 -14.26 -21.65
C ALA A 349 19.32 -15.20 -22.19
N PRO A 350 18.79 -14.94 -23.41
CA PRO A 350 17.91 -15.90 -24.06
C PRO A 350 18.62 -17.22 -24.23
N ALA A 351 17.94 -18.33 -23.93
CA ALA A 351 18.44 -19.63 -24.33
C ALA A 351 18.57 -19.62 -25.87
N ALA A 352 19.75 -19.96 -26.39
CA ALA A 352 19.94 -20.08 -27.82
C ALA A 352 18.93 -21.11 -28.34
N VAL A 353 18.08 -20.68 -29.28
CA VAL A 353 17.17 -21.58 -29.99
C VAL A 353 18.05 -22.55 -30.76
N ARG A 354 18.07 -23.81 -30.34
CA ARG A 354 18.74 -24.89 -31.07
C ARG A 354 17.86 -25.38 -32.21
#